data_AF-A0A1V9YRP5-F1
#
_entry.id   AF-A0A1V9YRP5-F1
#
_cell.length_a   1.000
_cell.length_b   1.000
_cell.length_c   1.000
_cell.angle_alpha   90.00
_cell.angle_beta   90.00
_cell.angle_gamma   90.00
#
_symmetry.space_group_name_H-M   'P 1'
#
loop_
_entity.id
_entity.type
_entity.pdbx_description
1 polymer ?
#
loop_
_entity_poly.entity_id
_entity_poly.type
_entity_poly.pdbx_seq_one_letter_code
_entity_poly.pdbx_strand_id
1 'polypeptide(L)'
;MYWMNAFTASAGAFFIYLLILYLTDLSFASWFFFLAVASPDLHVAKPLSMMSILIYVLFAGFVISPALMPDYFIWLYWINPLAWSVRAVTINQYSAPEFQQDSYNGNNYRQLKNDTMGNYMLKIFGLQTERVWIWYGALYLAGSYFFFLGLSYLALEYKRYDGPENVSVTVDDEDTDNSHYVKAPKTPTNANTDVTVHVAGSSTSSPQVTLAFKDLWYSVPNPTKGEPDLQLLK
;
A
#
# COMPACT_ATOMS: atom_id res chain seq x y z
N MET A 1 21.49 6.96 -6.93
CA MET A 1 21.64 5.49 -6.94
C MET A 1 22.39 4.97 -8.16
N TYR A 2 21.94 5.21 -9.40
CA TYR A 2 22.59 4.66 -10.62
C TYR A 2 24.12 4.82 -10.67
N TRP A 3 24.60 6.06 -10.55
CA TRP A 3 26.04 6.38 -10.59
C TRP A 3 26.80 5.91 -9.34
N MET A 4 26.12 5.77 -8.20
CA MET A 4 26.72 5.27 -6.96
C MET A 4 26.99 3.76 -7.03
N ASN A 5 26.19 3.03 -7.80
CA ASN A 5 26.36 1.59 -8.05
C ASN A 5 27.32 1.30 -9.22
N ALA A 6 27.97 2.33 -9.79
CA ALA A 6 28.88 2.21 -10.92
C ALA A 6 28.29 1.43 -12.13
N PHE A 7 27.00 1.66 -12.43
CA PHE A 7 26.35 1.10 -13.61
C PHE A 7 26.85 1.73 -14.92
N THR A 8 26.62 1.06 -16.05
CA THR A 8 27.15 1.45 -17.36
C THR A 8 26.84 2.92 -17.68
N ALA A 9 27.85 3.67 -18.14
CA ALA A 9 27.74 5.10 -18.42
C ALA A 9 27.09 5.41 -19.79
N SER A 10 26.03 4.69 -20.16
CA SER A 10 25.27 4.90 -21.40
C SER A 10 23.93 5.57 -21.11
N ALA A 11 23.63 6.65 -21.82
CA ALA A 11 22.36 7.37 -21.68
C ALA A 11 21.14 6.46 -21.92
N GLY A 12 21.20 5.58 -22.93
CA GLY A 12 20.13 4.63 -23.22
C GLY A 12 19.88 3.65 -22.07
N ALA A 13 20.94 3.08 -21.51
CA ALA A 13 20.84 2.16 -20.37
C ALA A 13 20.27 2.86 -19.12
N PHE A 14 20.64 4.12 -18.90
CA PHE A 14 20.11 4.94 -17.81
C PHE A 14 18.60 5.18 -17.92
N PHE A 15 18.11 5.61 -19.09
CA PHE A 15 16.68 5.87 -19.29
C PHE A 15 15.84 4.59 -19.22
N ILE A 16 16.35 3.47 -19.74
CA ILE A 16 15.67 2.16 -19.60
C ILE A 16 15.62 1.75 -18.13
N TYR A 17 16.71 1.91 -17.38
CA TYR A 17 16.74 1.63 -15.95
C TYR A 17 15.71 2.49 -15.20
N LEU A 18 15.65 3.79 -15.48
CA LEU A 18 14.69 4.71 -14.88
C LEU A 18 13.24 4.31 -15.21
N LEU A 19 12.97 3.95 -16.46
CA LEU A 19 11.64 3.51 -16.90
C LEU A 19 11.19 2.24 -16.17
N ILE A 20 12.06 1.24 -16.06
CA ILE A 20 11.72 -0.02 -15.38
C ILE A 20 11.47 0.22 -13.88
N LEU A 21 12.30 1.04 -13.23
CA LEU A 21 12.07 1.42 -11.83
C LEU A 21 10.73 2.13 -11.66
N TYR A 22 10.46 3.13 -12.50
CA TYR A 22 9.20 3.88 -12.46
C TYR A 22 7.98 2.97 -12.63
N LEU A 23 8.00 2.05 -13.60
CA LEU A 23 6.92 1.09 -13.81
C LEU A 23 6.77 0.11 -12.64
N THR A 24 7.87 -0.25 -11.99
CA THR A 24 7.87 -1.11 -10.81
C THR A 24 7.23 -0.41 -9.63
N ASP A 25 7.62 0.84 -9.37
CA ASP A 25 7.03 1.66 -8.31
C ASP A 25 5.52 1.87 -8.53
N LEU A 26 5.10 2.14 -9.78
CA LEU A 26 3.67 2.23 -10.12
C LEU A 26 2.91 0.93 -9.85
N SER A 27 3.50 -0.21 -10.24
CA SER A 27 2.89 -1.54 -10.04
C SER A 27 2.72 -1.85 -8.55
N PHE A 28 3.76 -1.59 -7.74
CA PHE A 28 3.69 -1.78 -6.29
C PHE A 28 2.77 -0.78 -5.59
N ALA A 29 2.77 0.48 -6.01
CA ALA A 29 1.83 1.49 -5.50
C ALA A 29 0.38 1.04 -5.72
N SER A 30 0.07 0.52 -6.91
CA SER A 30 -1.26 0.00 -7.24
C SER A 30 -1.61 -1.28 -6.46
N TRP A 31 -0.63 -2.15 -6.23
CA TRP A 31 -0.81 -3.33 -5.37
C TRP A 31 -1.12 -2.94 -3.92
N PHE A 32 -0.37 -2.01 -3.34
CA PHE A 32 -0.62 -1.55 -1.97
C PHE A 32 -1.94 -0.79 -1.87
N PHE A 33 -2.29 -0.01 -2.90
CA PHE A 33 -3.59 0.63 -2.99
C PHE A 33 -4.72 -0.40 -3.02
N PHE A 34 -4.58 -1.45 -3.82
CA PHE A 34 -5.52 -2.58 -3.83
C PHE A 34 -5.67 -3.21 -2.44
N LEU A 35 -4.57 -3.49 -1.74
CA LEU A 35 -4.63 -4.07 -0.40
C LEU A 35 -5.28 -3.14 0.63
N ALA A 36 -5.02 -1.83 0.54
CA ALA A 36 -5.63 -0.83 1.40
C ALA A 36 -7.15 -0.77 1.20
N VAL A 37 -7.60 -0.69 -0.06
CA VAL A 37 -9.03 -0.69 -0.41
C VAL A 37 -9.69 -2.02 -0.09
N ALA A 38 -8.98 -3.15 -0.27
CA ALA A 38 -9.53 -4.47 -0.02
C ALA A 38 -9.70 -4.77 1.47
N SER A 39 -9.07 -3.99 2.36
CA SER A 39 -9.07 -4.20 3.81
C SER A 39 -10.07 -3.28 4.52
N PRO A 40 -10.78 -3.75 5.56
CA PRO A 40 -11.72 -2.93 6.33
C PRO A 40 -11.03 -1.93 7.27
N ASP A 41 -9.83 -2.24 7.76
CA ASP A 41 -9.10 -1.44 8.74
C ASP A 41 -7.59 -1.44 8.47
N LEU A 42 -6.91 -0.35 8.86
CA LEU A 42 -5.47 -0.18 8.69
C LEU A 42 -4.64 -1.18 9.52
N HIS A 43 -5.14 -1.65 10.66
CA HIS A 43 -4.49 -2.67 11.48
C HIS A 43 -4.41 -4.02 10.76
N VAL A 44 -5.29 -4.28 9.79
CA VAL A 44 -5.25 -5.48 8.94
C VAL A 44 -4.45 -5.22 7.66
N ALA A 45 -4.62 -4.04 7.05
CA ALA A 45 -3.96 -3.69 5.79
C ALA A 45 -2.42 -3.67 5.91
N LYS A 46 -1.89 -3.14 7.03
CA LYS A 46 -0.44 -3.02 7.27
C LYS A 46 0.28 -4.37 7.32
N PRO A 47 -0.09 -5.32 8.20
CA PRO A 47 0.59 -6.62 8.25
C PRO A 47 0.39 -7.41 6.95
N LEU A 48 -0.78 -7.33 6.31
CA LEU A 48 -1.01 -7.98 5.02
C LEU A 48 -0.07 -7.46 3.93
N SER A 49 0.12 -6.13 3.87
CA SER A 49 1.06 -5.50 2.96
C SER A 49 2.50 -5.96 3.22
N MET A 50 2.91 -6.01 4.50
CA MET A 50 4.24 -6.50 4.88
C MET A 50 4.48 -7.98 4.53
N MET A 51 3.49 -8.84 4.74
CA MET A 51 3.59 -10.25 4.34
C MET A 51 3.65 -10.40 2.82
N SER A 52 2.89 -9.60 2.08
CA SER A 52 2.90 -9.63 0.62
C SER A 52 4.26 -9.23 0.03
N ILE A 53 4.90 -8.17 0.55
CA ILE A 53 6.22 -7.74 0.08
C ILE A 53 7.30 -8.78 0.40
N LEU A 54 7.21 -9.46 1.54
CA LEU A 54 8.14 -10.54 1.89
C LEU A 54 8.09 -11.66 0.83
N ILE A 55 6.88 -12.06 0.42
CA ILE A 55 6.69 -13.07 -0.62
C ILE A 55 7.28 -12.57 -1.95
N TYR A 56 6.99 -11.33 -2.36
CA TYR A 56 7.56 -10.77 -3.58
C TYR A 56 9.09 -10.70 -3.55
N VAL A 57 9.71 -10.35 -2.43
CA VAL A 57 11.18 -10.28 -2.31
C VAL A 57 11.81 -11.68 -2.32
N LEU A 58 11.21 -12.64 -1.62
CA LEU A 58 11.73 -14.01 -1.54
C LEU A 58 11.74 -14.69 -2.92
N PHE A 59 10.69 -14.47 -3.71
CA PHE A 59 10.54 -15.00 -5.06
C PHE A 59 10.99 -14.01 -6.16
N ALA A 60 11.80 -13.00 -5.84
CA ALA A 60 12.30 -12.04 -6.83
C ALA A 60 13.38 -12.61 -7.77
N GLY A 61 13.93 -13.79 -7.47
CA GLY A 61 14.99 -14.44 -8.25
C GLY A 61 16.42 -14.14 -7.79
N PHE A 62 16.61 -13.22 -6.84
CA PHE A 62 17.90 -12.95 -6.20
C PHE A 62 18.11 -13.80 -4.93
N VAL A 63 17.10 -13.91 -4.07
CA VAL A 63 17.20 -14.70 -2.82
C VAL A 63 17.22 -16.20 -3.13
N ILE A 64 16.29 -16.63 -3.98
CA ILE A 64 16.22 -17.99 -4.51
C ILE A 64 16.41 -17.89 -6.02
N SER A 65 17.51 -18.45 -6.53
CA SER A 65 17.74 -18.54 -7.97
C SER A 65 16.65 -19.42 -8.61
N PRO A 66 16.11 -19.03 -9.79
CA PRO A 66 15.09 -19.81 -10.48
C PRO A 66 15.53 -21.25 -10.79
N ALA A 67 16.84 -21.52 -10.91
CA ALA A 67 17.38 -22.86 -11.16
C ALA A 67 17.30 -23.80 -9.93
N LEU A 68 17.19 -23.24 -8.73
CA LEU A 68 17.09 -24.00 -7.47
C LEU A 68 15.67 -24.04 -6.92
N MET A 69 14.74 -23.34 -7.57
CA MET A 69 13.35 -23.27 -7.14
C MET A 69 12.63 -24.58 -7.47
N PRO A 70 11.91 -25.20 -6.51
CA PRO A 70 11.08 -26.35 -6.82
C PRO A 70 10.06 -26.03 -7.91
N ASP A 71 9.87 -26.95 -8.86
CA ASP A 71 8.99 -26.75 -10.03
C ASP A 71 7.56 -26.32 -9.63
N TYR A 72 7.08 -26.75 -8.47
CA TYR A 72 5.77 -26.37 -7.93
C TYR A 72 5.62 -24.88 -7.59
N PHE A 73 6.71 -24.15 -7.33
CA PHE A 73 6.69 -22.72 -6.96
C PHE A 73 7.13 -21.80 -8.10
N ILE A 74 7.54 -22.33 -9.25
CA ILE A 74 8.09 -21.53 -10.35
C ILE A 74 7.06 -20.52 -10.91
N TRP A 75 5.77 -20.84 -10.85
CA TRP A 75 4.70 -19.94 -11.30
C TRP A 75 4.67 -18.64 -10.49
N LEU A 76 5.04 -18.69 -9.21
CA LEU A 76 5.09 -17.51 -8.34
C LEU A 76 6.23 -16.57 -8.74
N TYR A 77 7.32 -17.11 -9.26
CA TYR A 77 8.39 -16.32 -9.87
C TYR A 77 7.91 -15.60 -11.15
N TRP A 78 7.10 -16.26 -11.98
CA TRP A 78 6.60 -15.67 -13.23
C TRP A 78 5.48 -14.64 -13.04
N ILE A 79 4.68 -14.73 -11.97
CA ILE A 79 3.64 -13.72 -11.67
C ILE A 79 4.21 -12.50 -10.93
N ASN A 80 5.40 -12.61 -10.36
CA ASN A 80 5.97 -11.58 -9.50
C ASN A 80 6.51 -10.38 -10.32
N PRO A 81 5.93 -9.17 -10.20
CA PRO A 81 6.41 -7.98 -10.92
C PRO A 81 7.86 -7.62 -10.56
N LEU A 82 8.30 -7.86 -9.32
CA LEU A 82 9.67 -7.60 -8.90
C LEU A 82 10.68 -8.49 -9.64
N ALA A 83 10.32 -9.75 -9.88
CA ALA A 83 11.17 -10.68 -10.64
C ALA A 83 11.37 -10.21 -12.10
N TRP A 84 10.32 -9.69 -12.72
CA TRP A 84 10.40 -9.08 -14.06
C TRP A 84 11.22 -7.81 -14.09
N SER A 85 11.10 -6.96 -13.06
CA SER A 85 11.93 -5.75 -12.92
C SER A 85 13.41 -6.11 -12.80
N VAL A 86 13.76 -7.00 -11.88
CA VAL A 86 15.15 -7.45 -11.68
C VAL A 86 15.70 -8.03 -12.98
N ARG A 87 14.95 -8.93 -13.65
CA ARG A 87 15.33 -9.49 -14.95
C ARG A 87 15.61 -8.39 -15.98
N ALA A 88 14.70 -7.43 -16.15
CA ALA A 88 14.83 -6.38 -17.16
C ALA A 88 16.03 -5.45 -16.87
N VAL A 89 16.23 -5.05 -15.60
CA VAL A 89 17.37 -4.22 -15.19
C VAL A 89 18.68 -4.97 -15.40
N THR A 90 18.77 -6.23 -14.97
CA THR A 90 19.98 -7.04 -15.11
C THR A 90 20.35 -7.22 -16.59
N ILE A 91 19.39 -7.57 -17.45
CA ILE A 91 19.62 -7.68 -18.90
C ILE A 91 20.06 -6.34 -19.48
N ASN A 92 19.42 -5.23 -19.10
CA ASN A 92 19.80 -3.90 -19.58
C ASN A 92 21.27 -3.54 -19.26
N GLN A 93 21.74 -3.88 -18.05
CA GLN A 93 23.13 -3.61 -17.65
C GLN A 93 24.12 -4.55 -18.35
N TYR A 94 23.92 -5.87 -18.30
CA TYR A 94 24.85 -6.83 -18.88
C TYR A 94 24.83 -6.90 -20.41
N SER A 95 23.81 -6.30 -21.05
CA SER A 95 23.76 -6.13 -22.51
C SER A 95 24.53 -4.90 -23.00
N ALA A 96 25.14 -4.12 -22.10
CA ALA A 96 25.92 -2.96 -22.48
C ALA A 96 27.18 -3.33 -23.29
N PRO A 97 27.63 -2.47 -24.22
CA PRO A 97 28.82 -2.73 -25.05
C PRO A 97 30.08 -3.03 -24.24
N GLU A 98 30.21 -2.45 -23.04
CA GLU A 98 31.33 -2.67 -22.12
C GLU A 98 31.46 -4.14 -21.68
N PHE A 99 30.34 -4.85 -21.53
CA PHE A 99 30.30 -6.25 -21.07
C PHE A 99 30.16 -7.26 -22.22
N GLN A 100 29.95 -6.79 -23.44
CA GLN A 100 29.84 -7.63 -24.64
C GLN A 100 31.19 -7.82 -25.36
N GLN A 101 32.29 -7.48 -24.70
CA GLN A 101 33.65 -7.67 -25.21
C GLN A 101 34.13 -9.10 -24.97
N ASP A 102 34.97 -9.60 -25.89
CA ASP A 102 35.55 -10.94 -25.82
C ASP A 102 36.59 -11.07 -24.70
N SER A 103 37.29 -9.99 -24.37
CA SER A 103 38.21 -9.90 -23.26
C SER A 103 37.77 -8.82 -22.28
N TYR A 104 37.79 -9.14 -20.98
CA TYR A 104 37.45 -8.18 -19.92
C TYR A 104 38.41 -8.39 -18.75
N ASN A 105 38.99 -7.31 -18.24
CA ASN A 105 39.96 -7.29 -17.13
C ASN A 105 41.12 -8.31 -17.30
N GLY A 106 41.67 -8.42 -18.52
CA GLY A 106 42.80 -9.31 -18.82
C GLY A 106 42.45 -10.77 -19.11
N ASN A 107 41.20 -11.19 -18.91
CA ASN A 107 40.73 -12.55 -19.19
C ASN A 107 39.95 -12.61 -20.51
N ASN A 108 40.26 -13.60 -21.34
CA ASN A 108 39.60 -13.80 -22.65
C ASN A 108 38.39 -14.74 -22.50
N TYR A 109 37.21 -14.16 -22.24
CA TYR A 109 35.96 -14.90 -21.99
C TYR A 109 35.53 -15.73 -23.20
N ARG A 110 35.80 -15.24 -24.41
CA ARG A 110 35.52 -16.00 -25.64
C ARG A 110 36.33 -17.29 -25.71
N GLN A 111 37.56 -17.33 -25.23
CA GLN A 111 38.38 -18.56 -25.22
C GLN A 111 38.06 -19.49 -24.04
N LEU A 112 37.71 -18.91 -22.88
CA LEU A 112 37.47 -19.66 -21.65
C LEU A 112 36.07 -20.28 -21.57
N LYS A 113 35.07 -19.54 -22.06
CA LYS A 113 33.64 -19.85 -21.87
C LYS A 113 32.84 -19.83 -23.17
N ASN A 114 33.49 -19.55 -24.31
CA ASN A 114 32.87 -19.45 -25.62
C ASN A 114 31.69 -18.46 -25.67
N ASP A 115 31.72 -17.44 -24.82
CA ASP A 115 30.68 -16.42 -24.68
C ASP A 115 31.31 -15.07 -24.27
N THR A 116 30.55 -13.99 -24.44
CA THR A 116 30.92 -12.68 -23.89
C THR A 116 30.70 -12.66 -22.37
N MET A 117 31.42 -11.79 -21.65
CA MET A 117 31.31 -11.70 -20.19
C MET A 117 29.86 -11.45 -19.74
N GLY A 118 29.15 -10.52 -20.37
CA GLY A 118 27.76 -10.19 -20.05
C GLY A 118 26.80 -11.37 -20.23
N ASN A 119 26.92 -12.09 -21.36
CA ASN A 119 26.06 -13.23 -21.65
C ASN A 119 26.33 -14.40 -20.70
N TYR A 120 27.61 -14.64 -20.38
CA TYR A 120 28.01 -15.66 -19.43
C TYR A 120 27.45 -15.37 -18.02
N MET A 121 27.53 -14.13 -17.55
CA MET A 121 26.96 -13.73 -16.26
C MET A 121 25.44 -13.94 -16.24
N LEU A 122 24.72 -13.53 -17.28
CA LEU A 122 23.27 -13.75 -17.38
C LEU A 122 22.90 -15.23 -17.32
N LYS A 123 23.67 -16.11 -18.01
CA LYS A 123 23.46 -17.56 -18.01
C LYS A 123 23.68 -18.18 -16.63
N ILE A 124 24.69 -17.75 -15.87
CA ILE A 124 24.92 -18.26 -14.50
C ILE A 124 23.73 -17.92 -13.60
N PHE A 125 23.14 -16.74 -13.74
CA PHE A 125 21.95 -16.35 -12.98
C PHE A 125 20.65 -16.98 -13.51
N GLY A 126 20.70 -17.76 -14.59
CA GLY A 126 19.50 -18.37 -15.21
C GLY A 126 18.61 -17.34 -15.92
N LEU A 127 19.16 -16.20 -16.33
CA LEU A 127 18.45 -15.13 -17.01
C LEU A 127 18.67 -15.23 -18.53
N GLN A 128 17.67 -14.79 -19.30
CA GLN A 128 17.76 -14.77 -20.75
C GLN A 128 18.75 -13.71 -21.22
N THR A 129 19.40 -14.00 -22.34
CA THR A 129 20.46 -13.15 -22.90
C THR A 129 19.91 -12.08 -23.85
N GLU A 130 18.68 -12.24 -24.34
CA GLU A 130 18.15 -11.38 -25.40
C GLU A 130 17.61 -10.05 -24.86
N ARG A 131 17.94 -8.95 -25.55
CA ARG A 131 17.49 -7.60 -25.20
C ARG A 131 15.96 -7.43 -25.28
N VAL A 132 15.26 -8.28 -26.01
CA VAL A 132 13.79 -8.24 -26.17
C VAL A 132 13.08 -8.43 -24.83
N TRP A 133 13.68 -9.19 -23.90
CA TRP A 133 13.13 -9.41 -22.56
C TRP A 133 13.00 -8.15 -21.73
N ILE A 134 13.76 -7.09 -22.02
CA ILE A 134 13.60 -5.78 -21.37
C ILE A 134 12.21 -5.22 -21.69
N TRP A 135 11.79 -5.29 -22.95
CA TRP A 135 10.50 -4.78 -23.40
C TRP A 135 9.35 -5.67 -22.93
N TYR A 136 9.53 -6.99 -22.88
CA TYR A 136 8.55 -7.88 -22.25
C TYR A 136 8.39 -7.58 -20.76
N GLY A 137 9.48 -7.30 -20.03
CA GLY A 137 9.43 -6.87 -18.64
C GLY A 137 8.71 -5.54 -18.47
N ALA A 138 8.99 -4.55 -19.32
CA ALA A 138 8.29 -3.26 -19.30
C ALA A 138 6.79 -3.40 -19.56
N LEU A 139 6.42 -4.19 -20.59
CA LEU A 139 5.02 -4.45 -20.93
C LEU A 139 4.30 -5.21 -19.80
N TYR A 140 4.95 -6.20 -19.20
CA TYR A 140 4.42 -6.94 -18.06
C TYR A 140 4.16 -6.02 -16.87
N LEU A 141 5.12 -5.16 -16.50
CA LEU A 141 4.98 -4.21 -15.40
C LEU A 141 3.81 -3.25 -15.67
N ALA A 142 3.77 -2.64 -16.86
CA ALA A 142 2.65 -1.78 -17.25
C ALA A 142 1.30 -2.52 -17.21
N GLY A 143 1.25 -3.76 -17.68
CA GLY A 143 0.07 -4.62 -17.59
C GLY A 143 -0.36 -4.90 -16.15
N SER A 144 0.60 -5.22 -15.27
CA SER A 144 0.35 -5.47 -13.86
C SER A 144 -0.17 -4.23 -13.12
N TYR A 145 0.33 -3.04 -13.47
CA TYR A 145 -0.20 -1.77 -12.99
C TYR A 145 -1.69 -1.61 -13.32
N PHE A 146 -2.07 -1.74 -14.58
CA PHE A 146 -3.48 -1.63 -14.99
C PHE A 146 -4.34 -2.74 -14.39
N PHE A 147 -3.81 -3.94 -14.25
CA PHE A 147 -4.50 -5.07 -13.62
C PHE A 147 -4.81 -4.80 -12.15
N PHE A 148 -3.83 -4.37 -11.35
CA PHE A 148 -4.04 -4.04 -9.93
C PHE A 148 -4.91 -2.81 -9.75
N LEU A 149 -4.81 -1.83 -10.65
CA LEU A 149 -5.69 -0.66 -10.66
C LEU A 149 -7.14 -1.07 -10.96
N GLY A 150 -7.36 -1.97 -11.93
CA GLY A 150 -8.68 -2.51 -12.24
C GLY A 150 -9.27 -3.31 -11.08
N LEU A 151 -8.46 -4.13 -10.41
CA LEU A 151 -8.83 -4.83 -9.17
C LEU A 151 -9.20 -3.85 -8.05
N SER A 152 -8.45 -2.76 -7.91
CA SER A 152 -8.73 -1.71 -6.93
C SER A 152 -10.04 -0.99 -7.23
N TYR A 153 -10.28 -0.68 -8.50
CA TYR A 153 -11.53 -0.07 -8.95
C TYR A 153 -12.73 -0.99 -8.66
N LEU A 154 -12.62 -2.27 -9.01
CA LEU A 154 -13.66 -3.26 -8.73
C LEU A 154 -13.86 -3.44 -7.22
N ALA A 155 -12.79 -3.43 -6.43
CA ALA A 155 -12.89 -3.48 -4.98
C ALA A 155 -13.66 -2.27 -4.43
N LEU A 156 -13.45 -1.06 -4.94
CA LEU A 156 -14.23 0.13 -4.55
C LEU A 156 -15.69 0.04 -4.97
N GLU A 157 -15.98 -0.54 -6.14
CA GLU A 157 -17.35 -0.69 -6.64
C GLU A 157 -18.15 -1.72 -5.82
N TYR A 158 -17.53 -2.85 -5.46
CA TYR A 158 -18.21 -3.95 -4.80
C TYR A 158 -18.11 -3.94 -3.26
N LYS A 159 -17.05 -3.35 -2.69
CA LYS A 159 -16.87 -3.25 -1.23
C LYS A 159 -17.11 -1.83 -0.74
N ARG A 160 -18.30 -1.61 -0.19
CA ARG A 160 -18.59 -0.46 0.65
C ARG A 160 -18.33 -0.85 2.10
N TYR A 161 -17.21 -0.40 2.65
CA TYR A 161 -16.96 -0.47 4.09
C TYR A 161 -17.69 0.71 4.75
N ASP A 162 -18.92 0.49 5.18
CA ASP A 162 -19.59 1.44 6.07
C ASP A 162 -18.86 1.41 7.42
N GLY A 163 -18.37 2.57 7.86
CA GLY A 163 -17.73 2.69 9.17
C GLY A 163 -18.72 2.37 10.30
N PRO A 164 -18.25 1.88 11.46
CA PRO A 164 -19.13 1.69 12.61
C PRO A 164 -19.81 3.02 12.95
N GLU A 165 -21.13 2.99 13.15
CA GLU A 165 -22.04 4.14 13.35
C GLU A 165 -21.73 4.97 14.62
N ASN A 166 -20.65 4.62 15.30
CA ASN A 166 -20.23 5.09 16.61
C ASN A 166 -18.69 5.21 16.66
N VAL A 167 -18.09 5.88 15.67
CA VAL A 167 -16.77 6.51 15.86
C VAL A 167 -17.00 7.80 16.65
N SER A 168 -17.06 7.70 17.97
CA SER A 168 -16.76 8.85 18.80
C SER A 168 -15.30 9.22 18.54
N VAL A 169 -15.07 10.39 17.95
CA VAL A 169 -13.74 10.97 17.76
C VAL A 169 -13.08 11.06 19.14
N THR A 170 -12.20 10.11 19.45
CA THR A 170 -11.18 10.34 20.46
C THR A 170 -10.10 11.13 19.76
N VAL A 171 -10.02 12.42 20.10
CA VAL A 171 -8.85 13.23 19.79
C VAL A 171 -7.69 12.54 20.50
N ASP A 172 -6.82 11.88 19.74
CA ASP A 172 -5.53 11.42 20.26
C ASP A 172 -4.70 12.68 20.49
N ASP A 173 -4.83 13.24 21.69
CA ASP A 173 -3.79 14.09 22.25
C ASP A 173 -2.59 13.17 22.48
N GLU A 174 -1.61 13.24 21.57
CA GLU A 174 -0.25 12.76 21.84
C GLU A 174 0.32 13.57 23.00
N ASP A 175 -0.02 13.19 24.24
CA ASP A 175 0.82 13.36 25.42
C ASP A 175 0.24 12.60 26.62
N THR A 176 0.95 11.52 26.98
CA THR A 176 1.25 11.15 28.37
C THR A 176 0.09 10.67 29.28
N ASP A 177 0.06 9.34 29.43
CA ASP A 177 -0.09 8.59 30.70
C ASP A 177 -1.50 8.35 31.32
N ASN A 178 -1.72 7.07 31.66
CA ASN A 178 -2.68 6.50 32.62
C ASN A 178 -4.20 6.40 32.34
N SER A 179 -4.59 5.16 32.03
CA SER A 179 -5.78 4.43 32.50
C SER A 179 -7.19 4.95 32.12
N HIS A 180 -7.84 4.20 31.22
CA HIS A 180 -9.28 4.20 31.07
C HIS A 180 -9.95 3.61 32.33
N TYR A 181 -10.37 4.46 33.27
CA TYR A 181 -11.50 4.16 34.14
C TYR A 181 -12.53 5.29 34.01
N VAL A 182 -13.74 4.92 33.60
CA VAL A 182 -14.91 5.81 33.69
C VAL A 182 -15.08 6.19 35.16
N LYS A 183 -14.98 7.48 35.45
CA LYS A 183 -15.21 8.03 36.78
C LYS A 183 -16.65 7.71 37.17
N ALA A 184 -16.84 6.80 38.12
CA ALA A 184 -18.16 6.46 38.63
C ALA A 184 -18.85 7.72 39.20
N PRO A 185 -20.18 7.86 39.05
CA PRO A 185 -20.90 8.96 39.68
C PRO A 185 -20.81 8.77 41.21
N LYS A 186 -20.60 9.87 41.94
CA LYS A 186 -20.63 9.84 43.40
C LYS A 186 -22.07 9.55 43.86
N THR A 187 -22.27 8.44 44.55
CA THR A 187 -23.54 8.06 45.16
C THR A 187 -23.85 9.00 46.34
N PRO A 188 -25.11 9.46 46.52
CA PRO A 188 -25.53 10.07 47.76
C PRO A 188 -25.59 8.98 48.84
N THR A 189 -24.91 9.22 49.96
CA THR A 189 -24.99 8.41 51.17
C THR A 189 -26.42 8.43 51.71
N ASN A 190 -27.19 7.35 51.52
CA ASN A 190 -27.98 6.67 52.56
C ASN A 190 -28.99 5.66 51.98
N ALA A 191 -29.10 4.55 52.71
CA ALA A 191 -30.15 3.52 52.70
C ALA A 191 -29.99 2.32 51.76
N ASN A 192 -29.73 1.17 52.40
CA ASN A 192 -29.82 -0.20 51.91
C ASN A 192 -31.11 -0.47 51.13
N THR A 193 -30.99 -0.69 49.81
CA THR A 193 -31.85 -1.60 49.06
C THR A 193 -31.21 -1.83 47.70
N ASP A 194 -30.86 -3.07 47.41
CA ASP A 194 -30.39 -3.49 46.09
C ASP A 194 -31.61 -3.54 45.16
N VAL A 195 -31.63 -2.67 44.14
CA VAL A 195 -32.65 -2.67 43.08
C VAL A 195 -31.93 -2.81 41.76
N THR A 196 -31.81 -4.06 41.30
CA THR A 196 -31.32 -4.37 39.96
C THR A 196 -32.41 -4.06 38.94
N VAL A 197 -32.27 -2.95 38.21
CA VAL A 197 -33.08 -2.67 37.02
C VAL A 197 -32.35 -3.23 35.81
N HIS A 198 -32.83 -4.35 35.28
CA HIS A 198 -32.39 -4.84 33.97
C HIS A 198 -32.96 -3.96 32.87
N VAL A 199 -32.14 -3.07 32.31
CA VAL A 199 -32.47 -2.39 31.06
C VAL A 199 -32.10 -3.33 29.91
N ALA A 200 -33.10 -4.03 29.37
CA ALA A 200 -32.97 -4.70 28.08
C ALA A 200 -32.67 -3.64 27.02
N GLY A 201 -31.55 -3.79 26.30
CA GLY A 201 -31.19 -2.90 25.21
C GLY A 201 -32.25 -2.94 24.11
N SER A 202 -33.14 -1.96 24.09
CA SER A 202 -34.08 -1.77 22.98
C SER A 202 -33.31 -1.19 21.81
N SER A 203 -33.08 -1.99 20.77
CA SER A 203 -32.63 -1.54 19.47
C SER A 203 -33.75 -0.75 18.78
N THR A 204 -33.93 0.51 19.14
CA THR A 204 -34.76 1.42 18.34
C THR A 204 -33.88 2.03 17.27
N SER A 205 -33.95 1.46 16.06
CA SER A 205 -33.48 2.12 14.84
C SER A 205 -34.26 3.43 14.68
N SER A 206 -33.60 4.56 14.91
CA SER A 206 -34.14 5.89 14.58
C SER A 206 -33.50 6.31 13.27
N PRO A 207 -34.27 6.63 12.21
CA PRO A 207 -33.69 7.24 11.02
C PRO A 207 -33.07 8.59 11.42
N GLN A 208 -31.89 8.89 10.87
CA GLN A 208 -31.25 10.19 11.05
C GLN A 208 -32.15 11.27 10.46
N VAL A 209 -32.69 12.14 11.32
CA VAL A 209 -33.50 13.29 10.91
C VAL A 209 -32.62 14.53 10.97
N THR A 210 -32.28 15.08 9.81
CA THR A 210 -31.67 16.41 9.71
C THR A 210 -32.72 17.46 10.02
N LEU A 211 -32.73 17.97 11.25
CA LEU A 211 -33.55 19.11 11.63
C LEU A 211 -32.86 20.40 11.19
N ALA A 212 -33.34 20.97 10.08
CA ALA A 212 -33.04 22.35 9.72
C ALA A 212 -34.08 23.25 10.38
N PHE A 213 -33.68 24.04 11.37
CA PHE A 213 -34.57 25.05 11.94
C PHE A 213 -34.69 26.21 10.96
N LYS A 214 -35.91 26.46 10.49
CA LYS A 214 -36.27 27.63 9.70
C LYS A 214 -37.19 28.50 10.55
N ASP A 215 -36.89 29.79 10.62
CA ASP A 215 -37.59 30.81 11.41
C ASP A 215 -37.44 30.59 12.94
N LEU A 216 -36.22 30.83 13.44
CA LEU A 216 -35.89 30.76 14.87
C LEU A 216 -36.12 32.12 15.54
N TRP A 217 -37.09 32.22 16.44
CA TRP A 217 -37.42 33.45 17.16
C TRP A 217 -36.86 33.35 18.59
N TYR A 218 -35.91 34.21 18.92
CA TYR A 218 -35.38 34.32 20.28
C TYR A 218 -35.73 35.69 20.85
N SER A 219 -36.52 35.70 21.93
CA SER A 219 -36.84 36.92 22.67
C SER A 219 -36.27 36.85 24.08
N VAL A 220 -35.67 37.95 24.52
CA VAL A 220 -35.20 38.10 25.89
C VAL A 220 -36.19 38.99 26.65
N PRO A 221 -36.67 38.56 27.83
CA PRO A 221 -37.53 39.40 28.66
C PRO A 221 -36.77 40.65 29.09
N ASN A 222 -37.34 41.82 28.83
CA ASN A 222 -36.72 43.08 29.23
C ASN A 222 -36.83 43.23 30.76
N PRO A 223 -35.74 43.49 31.50
CA PRO A 223 -35.79 43.66 32.95
C PRO A 223 -36.57 44.91 33.40
N THR A 224 -37.01 45.77 32.47
CA THR A 224 -37.75 47.00 32.75
C THR A 224 -39.26 46.78 32.64
N LYS A 225 -39.99 46.98 33.74
CA LYS A 225 -41.41 46.64 33.85
C LYS A 225 -42.29 47.57 32.98
N GLY A 226 -42.70 47.09 31.80
CA GLY A 226 -43.71 47.75 30.96
C GLY A 226 -43.39 47.92 29.47
N GLU A 227 -42.23 47.45 28.99
CA GLU A 227 -41.87 47.49 27.57
C GLU A 227 -41.96 46.09 26.92
N PRO A 228 -42.24 45.99 25.60
CA PRO A 228 -42.33 44.70 24.92
C PRO A 228 -40.95 44.02 24.80
N ASP A 229 -40.94 42.69 24.83
CA ASP A 229 -39.73 41.86 24.78
C ASP A 229 -38.93 42.07 23.48
N LEU A 230 -37.60 42.10 23.61
CA LEU A 230 -36.69 42.34 22.50
C LEU A 230 -36.49 41.05 21.70
N GLN A 231 -36.89 41.06 20.42
CA GLN A 231 -36.66 39.96 19.48
C GLN A 231 -35.30 40.15 18.79
N LEU A 232 -34.39 39.19 18.98
CA LEU A 232 -33.01 39.29 18.50
C LEU A 232 -32.75 38.53 17.18
N LEU A 233 -33.70 37.71 16.75
CA LEU A 233 -33.62 36.91 15.52
C LEU A 233 -34.98 36.92 14.82
N LYS A 234 -34.98 37.06 13.50
CA LYS A 234 -36.17 37.01 12.62
C LYS A 234 -35.95 35.97 11.55
#